data_AF-A0A653DPT4-F1
#
_entry.id   AF-A0A653DPT4-F1
#
_cell.length_a   1.000
_cell.length_b   1.000
_cell.length_c   1.000
_cell.angle_alpha   90.00
_cell.angle_beta   90.00
_cell.angle_gamma   90.00
#
_symmetry.space_group_name_H-M   'P 1'
#
loop_
_entity.id
_entity.type
_entity.pdbx_description
1 polymer ?
#
loop_
_entity_poly.entity_id
_entity_poly.type
_entity_poly.pdbx_seq_one_letter_code
_entity_poly.pdbx_strand_id
1 'polypeptide(L)'
;ITNFRSPTGSPNTAVPPSWQGQAFETDAGAVNSLPCSPTTCLKVRGITEEGGGASKARLDEAREAVLSKCAHRCRILHCQADQNTACVYLKCATTGDAAIAYRNLHGWWYAGHLVTVKYLRLERYMQRFPNSPTSGPPFLKSLTPASD
;
A
#
# COMPACT_ATOMS: atom_id res chain seq x y z
N ILE A 1 13.84 -29.74 21.33
CA ILE A 1 12.49 -30.05 20.80
C ILE A 1 11.51 -29.29 21.68
N THR A 2 11.19 -28.04 21.33
CA THR A 2 10.28 -27.20 22.12
C THR A 2 8.87 -27.33 21.57
N ASN A 3 7.97 -27.88 22.39
CA ASN A 3 6.57 -28.13 22.04
C ASN A 3 5.82 -26.80 21.91
N PHE A 4 5.27 -26.54 20.71
CA PHE A 4 4.27 -25.50 20.50
C PHE A 4 2.92 -25.99 21.01
N ARG A 5 2.36 -25.28 21.99
CA ARG A 5 1.00 -25.47 22.50
C ARG A 5 0.04 -24.69 21.61
N SER A 6 -0.88 -25.38 20.94
CA SER A 6 -2.00 -24.76 20.23
C SER A 6 -2.94 -24.05 21.21
N PRO A 7 -3.45 -22.85 20.92
CA PRO A 7 -4.54 -22.27 21.69
C PRO A 7 -5.89 -22.65 21.08
N THR A 8 -6.70 -23.35 21.88
CA THR A 8 -8.13 -23.58 21.64
C THR A 8 -8.96 -22.42 22.22
N GLY A 9 -9.68 -21.72 21.34
CA GLY A 9 -11.03 -21.14 21.55
C GLY A 9 -11.20 -19.85 22.36
N SER A 10 -11.75 -18.79 21.73
CA SER A 10 -12.66 -17.77 22.31
C SER A 10 -13.05 -16.68 21.27
N PRO A 11 -14.14 -15.91 21.47
CA PRO A 11 -14.99 -15.41 20.39
C PRO A 11 -14.33 -14.27 19.59
N ASN A 12 -14.58 -14.32 18.28
CA ASN A 12 -14.29 -13.38 17.19
C ASN A 12 -14.08 -11.91 17.61
N THR A 13 -12.94 -11.62 18.25
CA THR A 13 -12.41 -10.25 18.33
C THR A 13 -11.40 -10.19 17.21
N ALA A 14 -11.86 -9.87 16.01
CA ALA A 14 -10.97 -9.74 14.86
C ALA A 14 -9.90 -8.72 15.22
N VAL A 15 -8.64 -9.16 15.34
CA VAL A 15 -7.51 -8.27 15.55
C VAL A 15 -7.52 -7.27 14.40
N PRO A 16 -7.46 -5.95 14.67
CA PRO A 16 -7.49 -4.97 13.60
C PRO A 16 -6.30 -5.23 12.64
N PRO A 17 -6.53 -5.10 11.32
CA PRO A 17 -5.49 -5.37 10.34
C PRO A 17 -4.31 -4.42 10.56
N SER A 18 -3.11 -4.99 10.55
CA SER A 18 -1.88 -4.29 10.93
C SER A 18 -0.69 -4.74 10.10
N TRP A 19 0.34 -3.90 10.07
CA TRP A 19 1.62 -4.20 9.42
C TRP A 19 2.48 -5.11 10.30
N GLN A 20 3.10 -6.14 9.71
CA GLN A 20 3.76 -7.23 10.45
C GLN A 20 5.24 -7.41 10.09
N GLY A 21 5.88 -6.35 9.57
CA GLY A 21 7.28 -6.39 9.16
C GLY A 21 7.48 -6.69 7.68
N GLN A 22 8.75 -6.71 7.28
CA GLN A 22 9.19 -6.83 5.91
C GLN A 22 9.71 -8.24 5.61
N ALA A 23 9.26 -8.83 4.51
CA ALA A 23 9.63 -10.17 4.05
C ALA A 23 11.03 -10.23 3.45
N PHE A 24 11.47 -9.15 2.80
CA PHE A 24 12.78 -9.04 2.14
C PHE A 24 13.18 -7.58 1.97
N GLU A 25 14.48 -7.31 1.97
CA GLU A 25 15.05 -5.98 1.72
C GLU A 25 14.64 -5.44 0.34
N THR A 26 14.25 -4.16 0.29
CA THR A 26 13.83 -3.45 -0.94
C THR A 26 14.71 -2.24 -1.24
N ASP A 27 15.86 -2.14 -0.57
CA ASP A 27 16.83 -1.08 -0.76
C ASP A 27 17.46 -1.10 -2.15
N ALA A 28 17.97 0.06 -2.58
CA ALA A 28 18.61 0.20 -3.88
C ALA A 28 19.81 -0.74 -3.99
N GLY A 29 19.72 -1.74 -4.87
CA GLY A 29 20.74 -2.78 -5.05
C GLY A 29 20.31 -4.17 -4.58
N ALA A 30 19.17 -4.30 -3.87
CA ALA A 30 18.58 -5.60 -3.59
C ALA A 30 18.08 -6.28 -4.88
N VAL A 31 18.16 -7.60 -4.95
CA VAL A 31 17.73 -8.39 -6.14
C VAL A 31 16.26 -8.18 -6.50
N ASN A 32 15.44 -7.75 -5.53
CA ASN A 32 14.01 -7.46 -5.69
C ASN A 32 13.72 -5.96 -5.85
N SER A 33 14.75 -5.11 -6.03
CA SER A 33 14.62 -3.66 -6.21
C SER A 33 14.70 -3.29 -7.70
N LEU A 34 13.88 -2.32 -8.11
CA LEU A 34 14.01 -1.71 -9.44
C LEU A 34 15.10 -0.63 -9.38
N PRO A 35 16.07 -0.61 -10.32
CA PRO A 35 17.20 0.33 -10.28
C PRO A 35 16.79 1.79 -10.49
N CYS A 36 15.62 2.06 -11.09
CA CYS A 36 15.08 3.40 -11.27
C CYS A 36 13.54 3.35 -11.24
N SER A 37 12.91 4.37 -10.64
CA SER A 37 11.45 4.58 -10.71
C SER A 37 11.04 5.01 -12.13
N PRO A 38 10.38 4.16 -12.94
CA PRO A 38 10.03 4.52 -14.30
C PRO A 38 8.86 5.53 -14.38
N THR A 39 8.04 5.64 -13.33
CA THR A 39 6.82 6.46 -13.32
C THR A 39 6.50 7.01 -11.94
N THR A 40 5.56 7.95 -11.85
CA THR A 40 5.06 8.52 -10.60
C THR A 40 3.88 7.74 -10.00
N CYS A 41 3.48 6.62 -10.61
CA CYS A 41 2.25 5.91 -10.26
C CYS A 41 2.54 4.47 -9.83
N LEU A 42 1.84 4.01 -8.80
CA LEU A 42 1.99 2.67 -8.22
C LEU A 42 0.65 1.94 -8.15
N LYS A 43 0.73 0.60 -8.26
CA LYS A 43 -0.35 -0.34 -7.98
C LYS A 43 0.09 -1.23 -6.82
N VAL A 44 -0.67 -1.22 -5.73
CA VAL A 44 -0.44 -2.00 -4.51
C VAL A 44 -1.45 -3.14 -4.47
N ARG A 45 -0.96 -4.38 -4.32
CA ARG A 45 -1.75 -5.61 -4.19
C ARG A 45 -1.52 -6.23 -2.81
N GLY A 46 -2.47 -7.06 -2.37
CA GLY A 46 -2.35 -7.82 -1.12
C GLY A 46 -2.74 -7.05 0.13
N ILE A 47 -3.22 -5.80 -0.01
CA ILE A 47 -3.71 -5.01 1.13
C ILE A 47 -5.23 -5.07 1.28
N THR A 48 -5.95 -5.36 0.20
CA THR A 48 -7.39 -5.63 0.20
C THR A 48 -7.57 -7.13 0.04
N GLU A 49 -8.36 -7.77 0.90
CA GLU A 49 -8.64 -9.21 0.80
C GLU A 49 -9.16 -9.57 -0.59
N GLU A 50 -8.57 -10.59 -1.21
CA GLU A 50 -9.03 -11.14 -2.50
C GLU A 50 -10.15 -12.16 -2.22
N GLY A 51 -11.41 -11.75 -2.40
CA GLY A 51 -12.55 -12.66 -2.32
C GLY A 51 -13.77 -12.04 -1.63
N GLY A 52 -14.75 -11.66 -2.45
CA GLY A 52 -15.99 -10.99 -2.01
C GLY A 52 -15.84 -9.48 -2.11
N GLY A 53 -16.73 -8.83 -2.87
CA GLY A 53 -16.67 -7.40 -3.17
C GLY A 53 -16.36 -6.57 -1.92
N ALA A 54 -15.18 -5.94 -1.92
CA ALA A 54 -14.71 -5.18 -0.76
C ALA A 54 -15.72 -4.09 -0.41
N SER A 55 -16.21 -4.10 0.83
CA SER A 55 -17.08 -3.04 1.33
C SER A 55 -16.35 -1.69 1.28
N LYS A 56 -17.12 -0.59 1.17
CA LYS A 56 -16.54 0.76 1.20
C LYS A 56 -15.62 0.97 2.41
N ALA A 57 -16.00 0.45 3.58
CA ALA A 57 -15.19 0.53 4.80
C ALA A 57 -13.82 -0.14 4.63
N ARG A 58 -13.76 -1.33 4.03
CA ARG A 58 -12.48 -2.03 3.76
C ARG A 58 -11.60 -1.29 2.75
N LEU A 59 -12.22 -0.66 1.75
CA LEU A 59 -11.51 0.15 0.76
C LEU A 59 -10.92 1.41 1.41
N ASP A 60 -11.69 2.07 2.27
CA ASP A 60 -11.25 3.24 3.03
C ASP A 60 -10.12 2.87 4.00
N GLU A 61 -10.22 1.73 4.69
CA GLU A 61 -9.18 1.19 5.58
C GLU A 61 -7.89 0.83 4.82
N ALA A 62 -7.98 0.14 3.68
CA ALA A 62 -6.82 -0.17 2.85
C ALA A 62 -6.14 1.10 2.31
N ARG A 63 -6.93 2.10 1.89
CA ARG A 63 -6.41 3.41 1.48
C ARG A 63 -5.67 4.07 2.64
N GLU A 64 -6.24 4.05 3.84
CA GLU A 64 -5.65 4.67 5.03
C GLU A 64 -4.38 3.95 5.49
N ALA A 65 -4.36 2.63 5.46
CA ALA A 65 -3.18 1.82 5.80
C ALA A 65 -1.99 2.10 4.86
N VAL A 66 -2.25 2.37 3.58
CA VAL A 66 -1.21 2.83 2.64
C VAL A 66 -0.72 4.23 3.00
N LEU A 67 -1.64 5.17 3.26
CA LEU A 67 -1.28 6.55 3.56
C LEU A 67 -0.50 6.66 4.87
N SER A 68 -0.90 5.95 5.93
CA SER A 68 -0.22 5.97 7.22
C SER A 68 1.23 5.55 7.10
N LYS A 69 1.49 4.56 6.24
CA LYS A 69 2.82 4.00 6.04
C LYS A 69 3.78 4.89 5.27
N CYS A 70 3.32 5.65 4.28
CA CYS A 70 4.24 6.35 3.36
C CYS A 70 3.99 7.85 3.16
N ALA A 71 2.81 8.39 3.51
CA ALA A 71 2.47 9.79 3.25
C ALA A 71 3.33 10.78 4.06
N HIS A 72 3.97 10.34 5.15
CA HIS A 72 4.89 11.16 5.94
C HIS A 72 6.31 11.25 5.34
N ARG A 73 6.66 10.36 4.41
CA ARG A 73 8.00 10.31 3.76
C ARG A 73 7.99 10.76 2.30
N CYS A 74 6.82 10.88 1.68
CA CYS A 74 6.70 11.23 0.27
C CYS A 74 5.43 12.03 -0.02
N ARG A 75 5.43 12.76 -1.14
CA ARG A 75 4.30 13.59 -1.56
C ARG A 75 3.35 12.80 -2.46
N ILE A 76 2.14 12.53 -1.95
CA ILE A 76 1.08 11.78 -2.64
C ILE A 76 0.00 12.76 -3.13
N LEU A 77 -0.27 12.76 -4.44
CA LEU A 77 -1.32 13.57 -5.07
C LEU A 77 -2.68 12.89 -5.03
N HIS A 78 -2.71 11.57 -5.23
CA HIS A 78 -3.94 10.80 -5.30
C HIS A 78 -3.71 9.37 -4.77
N CYS A 79 -4.67 8.85 -4.03
CA CYS A 79 -4.66 7.49 -3.50
C CYS A 79 -6.10 6.97 -3.48
N GLN A 80 -6.35 5.88 -4.21
CA GLN A 80 -7.68 5.30 -4.34
C GLN A 80 -7.63 3.77 -4.30
N ALA A 81 -8.47 3.16 -3.47
CA ALA A 81 -8.71 1.72 -3.48
C ALA A 81 -9.78 1.38 -4.52
N ASP A 82 -9.57 0.31 -5.28
CA ASP A 82 -10.48 -0.15 -6.32
C ASP A 82 -11.07 -1.51 -5.95
N GLN A 83 -12.39 -1.55 -5.81
CA GLN A 83 -13.15 -2.75 -5.47
C GLN A 83 -12.97 -3.87 -6.49
N ASN A 84 -12.90 -3.53 -7.79
CA ASN A 84 -12.88 -4.52 -8.86
C ASN A 84 -11.55 -5.24 -8.95
N THR A 85 -10.46 -4.57 -8.58
CA THR A 85 -9.11 -5.14 -8.65
C THR A 85 -8.55 -5.52 -7.29
N ALA A 86 -9.25 -5.22 -6.19
CA ALA A 86 -8.75 -5.35 -4.82
C ALA A 86 -7.33 -4.76 -4.66
N CYS A 87 -7.11 -3.60 -5.28
CA CYS A 87 -5.81 -2.92 -5.34
C CYS A 87 -5.94 -1.48 -4.89
N VAL A 88 -4.87 -0.94 -4.31
CA VAL A 88 -4.73 0.49 -4.03
C VAL A 88 -3.82 1.11 -5.09
N TYR A 89 -4.23 2.25 -5.62
CA TYR A 89 -3.52 2.98 -6.68
C TYR A 89 -3.03 4.32 -6.16
N LEU A 90 -1.72 4.57 -6.25
CA LEU A 90 -1.10 5.83 -5.85
C LEU A 90 -0.59 6.62 -7.05
N LYS A 91 -0.74 7.96 -6.99
CA LYS A 91 -0.04 8.92 -7.83
C LYS A 91 0.75 9.86 -6.93
N CYS A 92 2.07 9.85 -7.07
CA CYS A 92 2.99 10.70 -6.34
C CYS A 92 3.33 11.97 -7.14
N ALA A 93 3.88 12.97 -6.47
CA ALA A 93 4.30 14.23 -7.11
C ALA A 93 5.49 14.04 -8.05
N THR A 94 6.42 13.14 -7.72
CA THR A 94 7.63 12.85 -8.52
C THR A 94 7.93 11.35 -8.55
N THR A 95 8.84 10.94 -9.44
CA THR A 95 9.33 9.55 -9.49
C THR A 95 10.14 9.17 -8.26
N GLY A 96 10.82 10.15 -7.65
CA GLY A 96 11.51 10.01 -6.36
C GLY A 96 10.53 9.74 -5.22
N ASP A 97 9.44 10.51 -5.15
CA ASP A 97 8.35 10.28 -4.19
C ASP A 97 7.74 8.87 -4.37
N ALA A 98 7.52 8.44 -5.61
CA ALA A 98 7.07 7.08 -5.90
C ALA A 98 8.08 6.00 -5.50
N ALA A 99 9.39 6.26 -5.60
CA ALA A 99 10.43 5.36 -5.15
C ALA A 99 10.37 5.14 -3.63
N ILE A 100 10.16 6.23 -2.88
CA ILE A 100 10.02 6.19 -1.43
C ILE A 100 8.78 5.36 -1.05
N ALA A 101 7.62 5.64 -1.66
CA ALA A 101 6.42 4.86 -1.41
C ALA A 101 6.61 3.36 -1.75
N TYR A 102 7.27 3.05 -2.87
CA TYR A 102 7.57 1.67 -3.26
C TYR A 102 8.36 0.92 -2.18
N ARG A 103 9.47 1.49 -1.69
CA ARG A 103 10.30 0.86 -0.65
C ARG A 103 9.58 0.64 0.67
N ASN A 104 8.69 1.58 1.04
CA ASN A 104 7.92 1.49 2.28
C ASN A 104 6.73 0.51 2.21
N LEU A 105 6.34 0.04 1.03
CA LEU A 105 5.15 -0.80 0.86
C LEU A 105 5.49 -2.19 0.30
N HIS A 106 6.44 -2.27 -0.63
CA HIS A 106 6.76 -3.51 -1.29
C HIS A 106 7.45 -4.49 -0.35
N GLY A 107 7.00 -5.75 -0.35
CA GLY A 107 7.60 -6.80 0.46
C GLY A 107 7.16 -6.76 1.92
N TRP A 108 6.20 -5.90 2.30
CA TRP A 108 5.68 -5.85 3.66
C TRP A 108 4.49 -6.78 3.86
N TRP A 109 4.33 -7.32 5.06
CA TRP A 109 3.14 -8.06 5.46
C TRP A 109 2.10 -7.13 6.06
N TYR A 110 0.85 -7.28 5.61
CA TYR A 110 -0.33 -6.59 6.15
C TYR A 110 -1.45 -7.59 6.37
N ALA A 111 -1.94 -7.72 7.60
CA ALA A 111 -3.05 -8.62 7.95
C ALA A 111 -2.87 -10.07 7.44
N GLY A 112 -1.63 -10.59 7.48
CA GLY A 112 -1.30 -11.94 7.01
C GLY A 112 -1.11 -12.06 5.49
N HIS A 113 -1.17 -10.97 4.74
CA HIS A 113 -0.99 -10.95 3.30
C HIS A 113 0.28 -10.18 2.89
N LEU A 114 1.02 -10.73 1.92
CA LEU A 114 2.21 -10.08 1.38
C LEU A 114 1.81 -8.96 0.42
N VAL A 115 2.23 -7.74 0.75
CA VAL A 115 2.02 -6.56 -0.06
C VAL A 115 3.04 -6.50 -1.19
N THR A 116 2.54 -6.45 -2.43
CA THR A 116 3.39 -6.30 -3.62
C THR A 116 3.04 -5.03 -4.37
N VAL A 117 4.06 -4.35 -4.88
CA VAL A 117 3.91 -3.06 -5.55
C VAL A 117 4.49 -3.16 -6.95
N LYS A 118 3.79 -2.59 -7.93
CA LYS A 118 4.29 -2.42 -9.30
C LYS A 118 4.11 -0.98 -9.74
N TYR A 119 5.05 -0.48 -10.53
CA TYR A 119 4.88 0.80 -11.22
C TYR A 119 3.81 0.67 -12.30
N LEU A 120 3.02 1.73 -12.44
CA LEU A 120 1.98 1.86 -13.46
C LEU A 120 2.32 3.05 -14.36
N ARG A 121 2.07 2.93 -15.67
CA ARG A 121 2.16 4.07 -16.58
C ARG A 121 1.17 5.16 -16.18
N LEU A 122 1.62 6.42 -16.20
CA LEU A 122 0.79 7.58 -15.88
C LEU A 122 -0.50 7.60 -16.72
N GLU A 123 -0.39 7.34 -18.02
CA GLU A 123 -1.52 7.25 -18.95
C GLU A 123 -2.59 6.26 -18.47
N ARG A 124 -2.20 5.04 -18.07
CA ARG A 124 -3.13 4.03 -17.53
C ARG A 124 -3.75 4.47 -16.21
N TYR A 125 -3.01 5.21 -15.39
CA TYR A 125 -3.55 5.79 -14.17
C TYR A 125 -4.61 6.86 -14.49
N MET A 126 -4.34 7.76 -15.45
CA MET A 126 -5.27 8.82 -15.86
C MET A 126 -6.53 8.27 -16.54
N GLN A 127 -6.42 7.22 -17.35
CA GLN A 127 -7.58 6.55 -17.93
C GLN A 127 -8.52 5.99 -16.85
N ARG A 128 -7.96 5.52 -15.73
CA ARG A 128 -8.73 5.00 -14.60
C ARG A 128 -9.25 6.09 -13.67
N PHE A 129 -8.44 7.13 -13.43
CA PHE A 129 -8.72 8.22 -12.51
C PHE A 129 -8.50 9.57 -13.22
N PRO A 130 -9.39 9.95 -14.16
CA PRO A 130 -9.23 11.16 -14.97
C PRO A 130 -9.23 12.44 -14.14
N ASN A 131 -9.90 12.41 -12.98
CA ASN A 131 -10.01 13.55 -12.07
C ASN A 131 -8.85 13.65 -11.06
N SER A 132 -7.84 12.78 -11.15
CA SER A 132 -6.72 12.83 -10.20
C SER A 132 -5.82 14.06 -10.47
N PRO A 133 -5.36 14.78 -9.42
CA PRO A 133 -4.62 16.03 -9.59
C PRO A 133 -3.37 15.87 -10.46
N THR A 134 -3.13 16.82 -11.36
CA THR A 134 -1.96 16.83 -12.25
C THR A 134 -0.70 17.34 -11.56
N SER A 135 -0.83 18.21 -10.55
CA SER A 135 0.30 18.84 -9.87
C SER A 135 -0.04 19.27 -8.45
N GLY A 136 0.98 19.32 -7.59
CA GLY A 136 1.01 20.21 -6.42
C GLY A 136 0.10 19.84 -5.25
N PRO A 137 0.07 20.70 -4.21
CA PRO A 137 -0.78 20.53 -3.05
C PRO A 137 -2.27 20.72 -3.38
N PRO A 138 -3.18 20.17 -2.56
CA PRO A 138 -2.89 19.48 -1.29
C PRO A 138 -2.33 18.07 -1.51
N PHE A 139 -1.25 17.74 -0.78
CA PHE A 139 -0.76 16.36 -0.70
C PHE A 139 -1.57 15.62 0.35
N LEU A 140 -1.90 14.36 0.04
CA LEU A 140 -2.62 13.50 0.96
C LEU A 140 -1.78 13.22 2.20
N LYS A 141 -2.45 13.23 3.35
CA LYS A 141 -1.91 12.80 4.65
C LYS A 141 -2.76 11.65 5.17
N SER A 142 -2.20 10.87 6.08
CA SER A 142 -2.97 9.93 6.88
C SER A 142 -3.80 10.69 7.91
N LEU A 143 -4.99 10.18 8.20
CA LEU A 143 -5.82 10.53 9.35
C LEU A 143 -5.19 10.01 10.66
N THR A 144 -4.52 8.85 10.61
CA THR A 144 -3.76 8.28 11.73
C THR A 144 -2.27 8.20 11.36
N PRO A 145 -1.38 9.01 11.96
CA PRO A 145 0.05 8.86 11.73
C PRO A 145 0.50 7.49 12.25
N ALA A 146 1.22 6.72 11.44
CA ALA A 146 1.79 5.46 11.89
C ALA A 146 2.80 5.73 13.01
N SER A 147 2.64 5.05 14.14
CA SER A 147 3.71 4.91 15.13
C SER A 147 4.80 4.05 14.48
N ASP A 148 5.93 4.65 14.11
CA ASP A 148 7.13 3.93 13.67
C ASP A 148 7.55 2.87 14.70
#